data_AF-A0A1B6LM76-F1
#
_entry.id   AF-A0A1B6LM76-F1
#
_cell.length_a   1.000
_cell.length_b   1.000
_cell.length_c   1.000
_cell.angle_alpha   90.00
_cell.angle_beta   90.00
_cell.angle_gamma   90.00
#
_symmetry.space_group_name_H-M   'P 1'
#
loop_
_entity.id
_entity.type
_entity.pdbx_description
1 polymer ?
#
loop_
_entity_poly.entity_id
_entity_poly.type
_entity_poly.pdbx_seq_one_letter_code
_entity_poly.pdbx_strand_id
1 'polypeptide(L)'
;VLAAGEGSTMMGCYAGQLTMEGFLHLKWTKWKRVLFTRSVAILPTFMIAFYSTLPELSGLNDLLNAMFSIQIPFAVLPLVAFTSNPQLMGQFVNGISTKILMSVVSVAMICINTFF
;
A
#
# COMPACT_ATOMS: atom_id res chain seq x y z
N VAL A 1 11.81 -11.35 13.19
CA VAL A 1 11.62 -9.87 13.11
C VAL A 1 12.67 -9.23 12.21
N LEU A 2 13.97 -9.42 12.44
CA LEU A 2 15.04 -8.84 11.60
C LEU A 2 14.92 -9.23 10.11
N ALA A 3 14.75 -10.53 9.80
CA ALA A 3 14.57 -10.99 8.42
C ALA A 3 13.32 -10.40 7.73
N ALA A 4 12.22 -10.21 8.48
CA ALA A 4 11.01 -9.58 7.97
C ALA A 4 11.22 -8.07 7.70
N GLY A 5 12.05 -7.42 8.52
CA GLY A 5 12.43 -6.01 8.34
C GLY A 5 13.19 -5.77 7.04
N GLU A 6 14.17 -6.61 6.73
CA GLU A 6 14.95 -6.49 5.49
C GLU A 6 14.07 -6.70 4.24
N GLY A 7 13.24 -7.75 4.26
CA GLY A 7 12.30 -8.04 3.16
C GLY A 7 11.31 -6.90 2.91
N SER A 8 10.71 -6.35 3.98
CA SER A 8 9.79 -5.22 3.88
C SER A 8 10.47 -3.96 3.34
N THR A 9 11.72 -3.70 3.75
CA THR A 9 12.51 -2.55 3.25
C THR A 9 12.73 -2.64 1.74
N MET A 10 13.13 -3.82 1.25
CA MET A 10 13.40 -4.06 -0.16
C MET A 10 12.11 -3.92 -0.99
N MET A 11 11.01 -4.52 -0.54
CA MET A 11 9.72 -4.42 -1.22
C MET A 11 9.20 -2.98 -1.27
N GLY A 12 9.30 -2.23 -0.17
CA GLY A 12 8.94 -0.81 -0.13
C GLY A 12 9.76 0.05 -1.10
N CYS A 13 11.04 -0.25 -1.26
CA CYS A 13 11.91 0.41 -2.24
C CYS A 13 11.50 0.12 -3.67
N TYR A 14 11.12 -1.10 -4.03
CA TYR A 14 10.65 -1.37 -5.38
C TYR A 14 9.25 -0.78 -5.63
N ALA A 15 8.32 -0.94 -4.69
CA ALA A 15 6.94 -0.46 -4.83
C ALA A 15 6.89 1.06 -5.08
N GLY A 16 7.57 1.86 -4.26
CA GLY A 16 7.59 3.30 -4.52
C GLY A 16 8.47 3.71 -5.71
N GLN A 17 9.34 2.84 -6.25
CA GLN A 17 10.09 3.16 -7.48
C GLN A 17 9.13 3.10 -8.65
N LEU A 18 8.41 1.99 -8.75
CA LEU A 18 7.37 1.78 -9.75
C LEU A 18 6.28 2.84 -9.65
N THR A 19 5.90 3.22 -8.43
CA THR A 19 4.89 4.28 -8.22
C THR A 19 5.42 5.65 -8.62
N MET A 20 6.63 6.04 -8.22
CA MET A 20 7.20 7.35 -8.59
C MET A 20 7.49 7.47 -10.08
N GLU A 21 8.05 6.43 -10.69
CA GLU A 21 8.33 6.42 -12.13
C GLU A 21 7.06 6.31 -12.96
N GLY A 22 6.04 5.57 -12.49
CA GLY A 22 4.77 5.39 -13.19
C GLY A 22 3.80 6.58 -13.06
N PHE A 23 3.67 7.17 -11.87
CA PHE A 23 2.70 8.26 -11.64
C PHE A 23 3.32 9.66 -11.70
N LEU A 24 4.52 9.85 -11.17
CA LEU A 24 5.18 11.18 -11.10
C LEU A 24 6.28 11.37 -12.16
N HIS A 25 6.62 10.33 -12.93
CA HIS A 25 7.74 10.32 -13.89
C HIS A 25 9.07 10.86 -13.31
N LEU A 26 9.27 10.72 -11.99
CA LEU A 26 10.45 11.22 -11.27
C LEU A 26 11.48 10.10 -11.09
N LYS A 27 12.71 10.33 -11.57
CA LYS A 27 13.83 9.39 -11.39
C LYS A 27 14.68 9.81 -10.19
N TRP A 28 14.53 9.10 -9.07
CA TRP A 28 15.31 9.32 -7.84
C TRP A 28 16.35 8.23 -7.63
N THR A 29 17.50 8.61 -7.06
CA THR A 29 18.56 7.65 -6.70
C THR A 29 18.11 6.79 -5.50
N LYS A 30 18.31 5.47 -5.58
CA LYS A 30 17.87 4.47 -4.58
C LYS A 30 18.24 4.84 -3.13
N TRP A 31 19.49 5.24 -2.89
CA TRP A 31 19.98 5.61 -1.55
C TRP A 31 19.26 6.81 -0.94
N LYS A 32 19.04 7.87 -1.73
CA LYS A 32 18.34 9.08 -1.25
C LYS A 32 16.90 8.75 -0.87
N ARG A 33 16.26 7.88 -1.65
CA ARG A 33 14.88 7.46 -1.41
C ARG A 33 14.73 6.60 -0.16
N VAL A 34 15.61 5.61 0.04
CA VAL A 34 15.64 4.78 1.26
C VAL A 34 15.81 5.66 2.49
N LEU A 35 16.76 6.60 2.45
CA LEU A 35 17.05 7.46 3.58
C LEU A 35 15.86 8.36 3.91
N PHE A 36 15.24 8.95 2.88
CA PHE A 36 14.05 9.78 3.06
C PHE A 36 12.85 9.01 3.64
N THR A 37 12.49 7.86 3.07
CA THR A 37 11.34 7.08 3.54
C THR A 37 11.57 6.49 4.93
N ARG A 38 12.81 6.11 5.27
CA ARG A 38 13.19 5.68 6.62
C ARG A 38 13.11 6.83 7.62
N SER A 39 13.63 8.01 7.28
CA SER A 39 13.53 9.19 8.14
C SER A 39 12.07 9.55 8.43
N VAL A 40 11.22 9.57 7.40
CA VAL A 40 9.78 9.86 7.56
C VAL A 40 9.07 8.82 8.42
N ALA A 41 9.41 7.52 8.27
CA ALA A 41 8.80 6.45 9.06
C ALA A 41 9.22 6.48 10.55
N ILE A 42 10.47 6.84 10.85
CA ILE A 42 11.01 6.87 12.22
C ILE A 42 10.54 8.12 12.97
N LEU A 43 10.33 9.24 12.26
CA LEU A 43 9.97 10.53 12.84
C LEU A 43 8.74 10.50 13.77
N PRO A 44 7.58 9.94 13.39
CA PRO A 44 6.42 9.88 14.28
C PRO A 44 6.66 8.98 15.49
N THR A 45 7.36 7.86 15.33
CA THR A 45 7.71 6.96 16.45
C THR A 45 8.66 7.64 17.44
N PHE A 46 9.63 8.41 16.92
CA PHE A 46 10.57 9.15 17.75
C PHE A 46 9.88 10.26 18.53
N MET A 47 8.93 10.99 17.90
CA MET A 47 8.14 12.02 18.57
C MET A 47 7.31 11.42 19.72
N ILE A 48 6.61 10.32 19.47
CA ILE A 48 5.81 9.63 20.51
C ILE A 48 6.71 9.09 21.63
N ALA A 49 7.88 8.54 21.31
CA ALA A 49 8.81 8.04 22.33
C ALA A 49 9.32 9.14 23.28
N PHE A 50 9.43 10.39 22.81
CA PHE A 50 9.85 11.52 23.63
C PHE A 50 8.70 12.17 24.43
N TYR A 51 7.49 12.21 23.87
CA TYR A 51 6.37 12.96 24.45
C TYR A 51 5.33 12.09 25.19
N SER A 52 5.28 10.77 24.96
CA SER A 52 4.07 9.99 25.28
C SER A 52 4.28 8.86 26.31
N THR A 53 3.28 8.67 27.16
CA THR A 53 3.04 7.44 27.95
C THR A 53 2.11 6.51 27.15
N LEU A 54 2.18 5.19 27.39
CA LEU A 54 1.47 4.07 26.74
C LEU A 54 0.16 4.32 25.94
N PRO A 55 -0.85 5.12 26.39
CA PRO A 55 -2.09 5.34 25.63
C PRO A 55 -1.94 5.98 24.23
N GLU A 56 -0.92 6.79 23.95
CA GLU A 56 -0.81 7.47 22.64
C GLU A 56 -0.26 6.55 21.52
N LEU A 57 0.33 5.40 21.86
CA LEU A 57 0.72 4.39 20.88
C LEU A 57 -0.51 3.79 20.17
N SER A 58 -1.63 3.63 20.88
CA SER A 58 -2.89 3.18 20.27
C SER A 58 -3.40 4.20 19.24
N GLY A 59 -3.33 5.50 19.56
CA GLY A 59 -3.76 6.55 18.64
C GLY A 59 -2.95 6.58 17.33
N LEU A 60 -1.63 6.35 17.40
CA LEU A 60 -0.82 6.21 16.18
C LEU A 60 -1.23 4.97 15.38
N ASN A 61 -1.46 3.85 16.04
CA ASN A 61 -1.85 2.61 15.37
C ASN A 61 -3.23 2.75 14.68
N ASP A 62 -4.18 3.40 15.33
CA ASP A 62 -5.49 3.69 14.75
C ASP A 62 -5.37 4.61 13.54
N LEU A 63 -4.51 5.62 13.60
CA LEU A 63 -4.22 6.50 12.46
C LEU A 63 -3.56 5.75 11.30
N LEU A 64 -2.62 4.84 11.58
CA LEU A 64 -2.02 3.97 10.55
C LEU A 64 -3.06 3.05 9.92
N ASN A 65 -3.95 2.44 10.71
CA ASN A 65 -5.03 1.60 10.21
C ASN A 65 -6.01 2.41 9.33
N ALA A 66 -6.37 3.63 9.73
CA ALA A 66 -7.19 4.52 8.92
C ALA A 66 -6.53 4.89 7.58
N MET A 67 -5.21 5.12 7.58
CA MET A 67 -4.46 5.38 6.35
C MET A 67 -4.43 4.16 5.42
N PHE A 68 -4.18 2.95 5.95
CA PHE A 68 -4.27 1.72 5.16
C PHE A 68 -5.68 1.51 4.62
N SER A 69 -6.68 1.87 5.41
CA SER A 69 -8.06 1.69 5.04
C SER A 69 -8.38 2.39 3.72
N ILE A 70 -8.03 3.68 3.62
CA ILE A 70 -8.22 4.48 2.41
C ILE A 70 -7.38 3.96 1.21
N GLN A 71 -6.21 3.36 1.45
CA GLN A 71 -5.29 2.92 0.39
C GLN A 71 -5.73 1.65 -0.34
N ILE A 72 -6.29 0.67 0.38
CA ILE A 72 -6.71 -0.63 -0.19
C ILE A 72 -7.71 -0.49 -1.35
N PRO A 73 -8.85 0.24 -1.23
CA PRO A 73 -9.80 0.35 -2.32
C PRO A 73 -9.19 1.06 -3.54
N PHE A 74 -8.32 2.04 -3.30
CA PHE A 74 -7.62 2.75 -4.37
C PHE A 74 -6.65 1.85 -5.15
N ALA A 75 -6.07 0.83 -4.51
CA ALA A 75 -5.23 -0.16 -5.18
C ALA A 75 -6.05 -1.25 -5.90
N VAL A 76 -7.13 -1.72 -5.29
CA VAL A 76 -7.92 -2.87 -5.78
C VAL A 76 -8.79 -2.49 -6.99
N LEU A 77 -9.44 -1.32 -6.97
CA LEU A 77 -10.32 -0.87 -8.06
C LEU A 77 -9.61 -0.83 -9.44
N PRO A 78 -8.48 -0.12 -9.61
CA PRO A 78 -7.77 -0.09 -10.90
C PRO A 78 -7.19 -1.46 -11.26
N LEU A 79 -6.76 -2.25 -10.28
CA LEU A 79 -6.29 -3.61 -10.54
C LEU A 79 -7.39 -4.46 -11.20
N VAL A 80 -8.61 -4.47 -10.63
CA VAL A 80 -9.74 -5.22 -11.19
C VAL A 80 -10.14 -4.67 -12.56
N ALA A 81 -10.14 -3.34 -12.72
CA ALA A 81 -10.45 -2.69 -14.00
C ALA A 81 -9.45 -3.05 -15.10
N PHE A 82 -8.14 -3.01 -14.80
CA PHE A 82 -7.08 -3.33 -15.77
C PHE A 82 -7.04 -4.81 -16.11
N THR A 83 -7.22 -5.69 -15.12
CA THR A 83 -7.22 -7.16 -15.35
C THR A 83 -8.47 -7.62 -16.11
N SER A 84 -9.56 -6.84 -16.05
CA SER A 84 -10.80 -7.12 -16.79
C SER A 84 -10.86 -6.47 -18.18
N ASN A 85 -9.88 -5.65 -18.55
CA ASN A 85 -9.88 -4.94 -19.83
C ASN A 85 -9.21 -5.77 -20.94
N PRO A 86 -9.95 -6.19 -21.99
CA PRO A 86 -9.38 -6.96 -23.09
C PRO A 86 -8.35 -6.20 -23.93
N GLN A 87 -8.38 -4.86 -23.92
CA GLN A 87 -7.38 -4.05 -24.62
C GLN A 87 -6.01 -4.06 -23.92
N LEU A 88 -5.97 -4.29 -22.60
CA LEU A 88 -4.73 -4.29 -21.82
C LEU A 88 -4.14 -5.70 -21.65
N MET A 89 -4.98 -6.73 -21.45
CA MET A 89 -4.52 -8.12 -21.25
C MET A 89 -4.55 -9.01 -22.51
N GLY A 90 -5.20 -8.57 -23.58
CA GLY A 90 -5.24 -9.30 -24.86
C GLY A 90 -5.85 -10.70 -24.73
N GLN A 91 -5.03 -11.73 -24.91
CA GLN A 91 -5.43 -13.15 -24.85
C GLN A 91 -5.41 -13.74 -23.43
N PHE A 92 -4.87 -13.03 -22.44
CA PHE A 92 -4.83 -13.45 -21.02
C PHE A 92 -5.97 -12.84 -20.19
N VAL A 93 -7.05 -12.42 -20.84
CA VAL A 93 -8.18 -11.78 -20.16
C VAL A 93 -8.88 -12.77 -19.25
N ASN A 94 -9.21 -12.31 -18.05
CA ASN A 94 -9.95 -13.10 -17.08
C ASN A 94 -11.27 -13.61 -17.68
N GLY A 95 -11.48 -14.92 -17.59
CA GLY A 95 -12.77 -15.54 -17.89
C GLY A 95 -13.88 -14.99 -17.00
N ILE A 96 -15.13 -15.20 -17.42
CA ILE A 96 -16.32 -14.67 -16.73
C ILE A 96 -16.37 -15.10 -15.26
N SER A 97 -15.98 -16.34 -14.94
CA SER A 97 -15.90 -16.85 -13.57
C SER A 97 -14.87 -16.10 -12.72
N THR A 98 -13.68 -15.84 -13.26
CA THR A 98 -12.62 -15.09 -12.56
C THR A 98 -13.00 -13.63 -12.39
N LYS A 99 -13.70 -13.05 -13.37
CA LYS A 99 -14.21 -11.68 -13.28
C LYS A 99 -15.26 -11.52 -12.17
N ILE A 100 -16.20 -12.47 -12.06
CA ILE A 100 -17.18 -12.48 -10.97
C ILE A 100 -16.46 -12.66 -9.63
N LEU A 101 -15.51 -13.59 -9.52
CA LEU A 101 -14.73 -13.80 -8.29
C LEU A 101 -13.97 -12.53 -7.87
N MET A 102 -13.23 -11.90 -8.78
CA MET A 102 -12.49 -10.66 -8.50
C MET A 102 -13.42 -9.51 -8.11
N SER A 103 -14.59 -9.40 -8.76
CA SER A 103 -15.60 -8.40 -8.39
C SER A 103 -16.13 -8.63 -6.97
N VAL A 104 -16.43 -9.88 -6.60
CA VAL A 104 -16.91 -10.23 -5.26
C VAL A 104 -15.83 -9.95 -4.21
N VAL A 105 -14.58 -10.34 -4.47
CA VAL A 105 -13.45 -10.08 -3.56
C VAL A 105 -13.22 -8.57 -3.39
N SER A 106 -13.29 -7.79 -4.47
CA SER A 106 -13.15 -6.33 -4.41
C SER A 106 -14.26 -5.69 -3.59
N VAL A 107 -15.53 -6.09 -3.79
CA VAL A 107 -16.66 -5.59 -3.01
C VAL A 107 -16.51 -5.98 -1.54
N ALA A 108 -16.12 -7.22 -1.26
CA ALA A 108 -15.88 -7.69 0.11
C ALA A 108 -14.79 -6.88 0.81
N MET A 109 -13.67 -6.60 0.15
CA MET A 109 -12.59 -5.78 0.72
C MET A 109 -13.06 -4.36 1.04
N ILE A 110 -13.81 -3.72 0.13
CA ILE A 110 -14.34 -2.37 0.35
C ILE A 110 -15.33 -2.36 1.53
N CYS A 111 -16.22 -3.36 1.60
CA CYS A 111 -17.17 -3.49 2.71
C CYS A 111 -16.47 -3.69 4.05
N ILE A 112 -15.54 -4.64 4.15
CA ILE A 112 -14.78 -4.88 5.39
C ILE A 112 -14.04 -3.62 5.82
N ASN A 113 -13.44 -2.94 4.86
CA ASN A 113 -12.66 -1.76 5.09
C ASN A 113 -13.47 -0.55 5.56
N THR A 114 -14.73 -0.44 5.15
CA THR A 114 -15.67 0.61 5.60
C THR A 114 -16.23 0.33 6.99
N PHE A 115 -16.29 -0.94 7.39
CA PHE A 115 -16.79 -1.36 8.71
C PHE A 115 -15.75 -1.22 9.83
N PHE A 116 -14.46 -1.10 9.47
CA PHE A 116 -13.32 -0.99 10.38
C PHE A 116 -12.81 0.45 10.42
#